data_AF-A0A7C6ERP0-F1
#
_entry.id   AF-A0A7C6ERP0-F1
#
_cell.length_a   1.000
_cell.length_b   1.000
_cell.length_c   1.000
_cell.angle_alpha   90.00
_cell.angle_beta   90.00
_cell.angle_gamma   90.00
#
_symmetry.space_group_name_H-M   'P 1'
#
loop_
_entity.id
_entity.type
_entity.pdbx_description
1 polymer ?
#
loop_
_entity_poly.entity_id
_entity_poly.type
_entity_poly.pdbx_seq_one_letter_code
_entity_poly.pdbx_strand_id
1 'polypeptide(L)'
;MVSPARGRGCHSNGGFFMRGKSTLPTFILAMATLLAMAPGVWAIRYYRARFVQPTEWPRIDRFHPKPLIKVPETPVLRAKYPVFDTHIHLGDSGLSPEEVAGIMDSCGVAKLLNLEIYGWWGKELQRQISEYQDKLPGRVITACNINFSGIGSPGYTEAAVRQLEQDHRAGARAVKVWRNLGMDVRDVDGKRVPIDDPRLDPIWRKAGELGMPVIFHTADPSAYWYPVDARNERFLALQVKPRPWGHRWSFPWGPLFHTVRTTLEPPVAKIRLVRHPELLYYATNVYPDPLPSKEELIRQRDNVIRRHPETIFIGAHMGCFPEDLEWVARELDEMPNYFVDISVSISEMGRQPYTAREFLIKYQDRVLFGLDGPPDVEAYRRTFRFLETFDEYFDYPWRERFPQGEWKIYGVGLPDEVLRKIYFENAERIFGRQAERRTAASQ
;
A
#
# COMPACT_ATOMS: atom_id res chain seq x y z
N MET A 1 13.15 -52.12 103.57
CA MET A 1 13.53 -51.61 104.91
C MET A 1 14.16 -50.24 104.74
N VAL A 2 13.46 -49.20 105.18
CA VAL A 2 13.91 -48.28 106.25
C VAL A 2 15.00 -47.29 105.79
N SER A 3 14.55 -46.08 105.45
CA SER A 3 15.30 -44.81 105.65
C SER A 3 15.36 -44.52 107.17
N PRO A 4 16.35 -43.81 107.75
CA PRO A 4 16.32 -42.33 107.80
C PRO A 4 17.71 -41.64 107.98
N ALA A 5 17.82 -40.31 107.82
CA ALA A 5 17.98 -39.28 108.87
C ALA A 5 19.22 -38.41 108.54
N ARG A 6 19.38 -37.11 108.81
CA ARG A 6 18.68 -35.97 109.48
C ARG A 6 19.49 -34.70 109.11
N GLY A 7 18.87 -33.53 108.84
CA GLY A 7 18.66 -32.39 109.78
C GLY A 7 19.82 -31.36 109.70
N ARG A 8 19.73 -30.03 109.87
CA ARG A 8 18.78 -28.97 110.34
C ARG A 8 19.30 -27.63 109.74
N GLY A 9 18.71 -26.42 109.78
CA GLY A 9 17.55 -25.75 110.39
C GLY A 9 17.38 -24.39 109.65
N CYS A 10 16.24 -23.70 109.59
CA CYS A 10 15.38 -23.01 110.58
C CYS A 10 15.48 -21.46 110.46
N HIS A 11 14.30 -20.81 110.56
CA HIS A 11 13.96 -19.37 110.64
C HIS A 11 13.87 -18.54 109.35
N SER A 12 12.89 -17.64 109.12
CA SER A 12 11.50 -17.42 109.57
C SER A 12 10.96 -16.16 108.86
N ASN A 13 9.65 -16.18 108.55
CA ASN A 13 8.68 -15.06 108.48
C ASN A 13 8.75 -13.99 107.39
N GLY A 14 7.57 -13.72 106.82
CA GLY A 14 7.19 -12.40 106.27
C GLY A 14 6.40 -12.48 104.97
N GLY A 15 5.07 -12.63 105.07
CA GLY A 15 4.18 -12.57 103.90
C GLY A 15 4.01 -11.15 103.37
N PHE A 16 3.79 -11.02 102.05
CA PHE A 16 3.06 -9.91 101.46
C PHE A 16 2.38 -10.36 100.15
N PHE A 17 1.06 -10.23 100.12
CA PHE A 17 0.23 -10.37 98.92
C PHE A 17 0.56 -9.27 97.91
N MET A 18 0.81 -9.59 96.64
CA MET A 18 0.38 -8.74 95.51
C MET A 18 0.15 -9.52 94.22
N ARG A 19 -1.00 -9.19 93.62
CA ARG A 19 -1.58 -9.63 92.35
C ARG A 19 -0.59 -9.78 91.20
N GLY A 20 -0.71 -10.89 90.47
CA GLY A 20 -0.17 -11.02 89.12
C GLY A 20 -0.75 -9.96 88.17
N LYS A 21 0.13 -9.30 87.43
CA LYS A 21 -0.20 -8.60 86.19
C LYS A 21 0.66 -9.21 85.09
N SER A 22 -0.02 -9.89 84.17
CA SER A 22 0.49 -10.39 82.90
C SER A 22 1.00 -9.24 82.03
N THR A 23 2.29 -9.19 81.72
CA THR A 23 2.89 -8.30 80.71
C THR A 23 3.22 -9.01 79.39
N LEU A 24 2.67 -10.20 79.18
CA LEU A 24 2.73 -10.92 77.90
C LEU A 24 1.78 -10.42 76.77
N PRO A 25 0.77 -9.52 76.95
CA PRO A 25 -0.12 -9.17 75.83
C PRO A 25 0.43 -8.12 74.87
N THR A 26 1.44 -7.33 75.24
CA THR A 26 1.88 -6.18 74.40
C THR A 26 2.83 -6.58 73.28
N PHE A 27 3.65 -7.62 73.47
CA PHE A 27 4.59 -8.10 72.45
C PHE A 27 3.89 -8.91 71.34
N ILE A 28 2.87 -9.69 71.67
CA ILE A 28 2.11 -10.48 70.69
C ILE A 28 1.24 -9.56 69.83
N LEU A 29 0.69 -8.48 70.40
CA LEU A 29 -0.10 -7.51 69.65
C LEU A 29 0.77 -6.71 68.66
N ALA A 30 1.98 -6.28 69.05
CA ALA A 30 2.89 -5.55 68.16
C ALA A 30 3.43 -6.40 66.99
N MET A 31 3.65 -7.70 67.22
CA MET A 31 4.10 -8.63 66.17
C MET A 31 2.96 -8.98 65.20
N ALA A 32 1.71 -9.03 65.68
CA ALA A 32 0.52 -9.18 64.85
C ALA A 32 0.26 -7.96 63.95
N THR A 33 0.52 -6.72 64.40
CA THR A 33 0.40 -5.52 63.56
C THR A 33 1.47 -5.43 62.47
N LEU A 34 2.71 -5.86 62.76
CA LEU A 34 3.79 -5.93 61.76
C LEU A 34 3.53 -7.02 60.70
N LEU A 35 2.96 -8.15 61.09
CA LEU A 35 2.52 -9.20 60.17
C LEU A 35 1.25 -8.82 59.38
N ALA A 36 0.37 -7.99 59.94
CA ALA A 36 -0.81 -7.47 59.24
C ALA A 36 -0.49 -6.36 58.21
N MET A 37 0.65 -5.67 58.35
CA MET A 37 1.15 -4.70 57.35
C MET A 37 2.01 -5.34 56.25
N ALA A 38 2.51 -6.57 56.46
CA ALA A 38 3.34 -7.28 55.51
C ALA A 38 2.63 -7.56 54.16
N PRO A 39 1.34 -7.93 54.08
CA PRO A 39 0.64 -8.13 52.79
C PRO A 39 0.53 -6.84 51.99
N GLY A 40 0.31 -5.70 52.66
CA GLY A 40 0.22 -4.39 52.01
C GLY A 40 1.55 -3.95 51.42
N VAL A 41 2.66 -4.12 52.13
CA VAL A 41 4.00 -3.79 51.63
C VAL A 41 4.45 -4.76 50.52
N TRP A 42 4.14 -6.05 50.64
CA TRP A 42 4.40 -7.03 49.58
C TRP A 42 3.55 -6.77 48.34
N ALA A 43 2.27 -6.45 48.50
CA ALA A 43 1.40 -6.04 47.40
C ALA A 43 1.94 -4.77 46.74
N ILE A 44 2.29 -3.71 47.49
CA ILE A 44 2.84 -2.48 46.92
C ILE A 44 4.16 -2.74 46.18
N ARG A 45 5.06 -3.59 46.70
CA ARG A 45 6.31 -3.96 46.02
C ARG A 45 6.06 -4.84 44.80
N TYR A 46 5.11 -5.76 44.88
CA TYR A 46 4.66 -6.61 43.77
C TYR A 46 4.04 -5.77 42.64
N TYR A 47 3.16 -4.82 42.98
CA TYR A 47 2.58 -3.86 42.04
C TYR A 47 3.67 -2.93 41.45
N ARG A 48 4.54 -2.34 42.28
CA ARG A 48 5.64 -1.47 41.77
C ARG A 48 6.62 -2.20 40.86
N ALA A 49 6.93 -3.47 41.12
CA ALA A 49 7.81 -4.27 40.28
C ALA A 49 7.16 -4.66 38.93
N ARG A 50 5.83 -4.77 38.89
CA ARG A 50 5.07 -5.10 37.67
C ARG A 50 4.73 -3.89 36.81
N PHE A 51 4.69 -2.71 37.43
CA PHE A 51 4.41 -1.42 36.80
C PHE A 51 5.65 -0.51 36.84
N VAL A 52 6.83 -1.06 36.58
CA VAL A 52 8.02 -0.24 36.27
C VAL A 52 7.68 0.52 34.99
N GLN A 53 7.33 1.80 35.15
CA GLN A 53 7.13 2.69 34.02
C GLN A 53 8.45 2.73 33.25
N PRO A 54 8.43 2.52 31.93
CA PRO A 54 9.65 2.61 31.15
C PRO A 54 10.27 3.99 31.37
N THR A 55 11.59 4.03 31.54
CA THR A 55 12.32 5.31 31.71
C THR A 55 12.26 6.17 30.45
N GLU A 56 11.94 5.56 29.30
CA GLU A 56 11.70 6.23 28.03
C GLU A 56 10.46 5.64 27.33
N TRP A 57 9.54 6.50 26.92
CA TRP A 57 8.39 6.11 26.09
C TRP A 57 8.85 5.87 24.65
N PRO A 58 8.24 4.91 23.92
CA PRO A 58 8.57 4.70 22.52
C PRO A 58 8.25 5.98 21.72
N ARG A 59 9.15 6.35 20.80
CA ARG A 59 8.89 7.41 19.83
C ARG A 59 7.70 7.01 18.93
N ILE A 60 6.94 7.99 18.47
CA ILE A 60 5.74 7.74 17.63
C ILE A 60 6.09 7.01 16.32
N ASP A 61 7.26 7.24 15.73
CA ASP A 61 7.77 6.53 14.55
C ASP A 61 8.18 5.07 14.85
N ARG A 62 8.12 4.66 16.11
CA ARG A 62 8.36 3.28 16.59
C ARG A 62 7.14 2.71 17.33
N PHE A 63 6.03 3.44 17.40
CA PHE A 63 4.82 3.00 18.07
C PHE A 63 4.05 2.03 17.18
N HIS A 64 4.25 0.72 17.37
CA HIS A 64 3.61 -0.35 16.58
C HIS A 64 2.99 -1.36 17.54
N PRO A 65 1.78 -1.05 18.06
CA PRO A 65 1.14 -1.94 19.01
C PRO A 65 0.85 -3.29 18.35
N LYS A 66 1.15 -4.38 19.06
CA LYS A 66 0.62 -5.69 18.69
C LYS A 66 -0.85 -5.72 19.15
N PRO A 67 -1.82 -5.96 18.25
CA PRO A 67 -3.22 -6.04 18.64
C PRO A 67 -3.42 -7.13 19.69
N LEU A 68 -4.22 -6.82 20.71
CA LEU A 68 -4.73 -7.80 21.67
C LEU A 68 -6.10 -8.36 21.27
N ILE A 69 -6.74 -7.74 20.27
CA ILE A 69 -7.96 -8.25 19.67
C ILE A 69 -7.69 -9.61 19.04
N LYS A 70 -8.64 -10.52 19.17
CA LYS A 70 -8.62 -11.83 18.56
C LYS A 70 -9.77 -11.87 17.57
N VAL A 71 -9.43 -11.97 16.30
CA VAL A 71 -10.38 -12.02 15.20
C VAL A 71 -10.16 -13.33 14.44
N PRO A 72 -11.19 -13.88 13.77
CA PRO A 72 -11.01 -15.01 12.88
C PRO A 72 -9.96 -14.71 11.81
N GLU A 73 -9.15 -15.70 11.47
CA GLU A 73 -8.19 -15.63 10.39
C GLU A 73 -8.41 -16.77 9.41
N THR A 74 -8.52 -16.42 8.13
CA THR A 74 -8.74 -17.33 7.02
C THR A 74 -7.51 -17.30 6.12
N PRO A 75 -6.65 -18.34 6.16
CA PRO A 75 -5.49 -18.42 5.28
C PRO A 75 -5.93 -18.62 3.82
N VAL A 76 -5.79 -17.60 2.98
CA VAL A 76 -6.04 -17.70 1.53
C VAL A 76 -4.71 -17.89 0.82
N LEU A 77 -4.35 -19.14 0.51
CA LEU A 77 -3.05 -19.49 -0.07
C LEU A 77 -3.00 -19.37 -1.60
N ARG A 78 -4.16 -19.49 -2.23
CA ARG A 78 -4.39 -19.50 -3.68
C ARG A 78 -5.76 -18.86 -3.95
N ALA A 79 -5.88 -18.12 -5.05
CA ALA A 79 -7.16 -17.58 -5.49
C ALA A 79 -8.20 -18.70 -5.70
N LYS A 80 -9.45 -18.41 -5.34
CA LYS A 80 -10.59 -19.33 -5.55
C LYS A 80 -10.88 -19.60 -7.04
N TYR A 81 -10.57 -18.63 -7.89
CA TYR A 81 -10.75 -18.69 -9.36
C TYR A 81 -9.46 -18.24 -10.07
N PRO A 82 -9.24 -18.62 -11.34
CA PRO A 82 -8.08 -18.15 -12.11
C PRO A 82 -8.00 -16.62 -12.13
N VAL A 83 -6.81 -16.05 -11.96
CA VAL A 83 -6.59 -14.60 -11.97
C VAL A 83 -5.84 -14.15 -13.23
N PHE A 84 -6.34 -13.10 -13.86
CA PHE A 84 -5.63 -12.29 -14.84
C PHE A 84 -5.26 -10.97 -14.16
N ASP A 85 -4.02 -10.88 -13.70
CA ASP A 85 -3.49 -9.66 -13.09
C ASP A 85 -3.22 -8.63 -14.19
N THR A 86 -4.02 -7.57 -14.23
CA THR A 86 -3.90 -6.53 -15.26
C THR A 86 -2.91 -5.43 -14.90
N HIS A 87 -2.18 -5.55 -13.80
CA HIS A 87 -1.25 -4.51 -13.36
C HIS A 87 -0.03 -5.10 -12.63
N ILE A 88 0.99 -5.47 -13.39
CA ILE A 88 2.26 -5.97 -12.84
C ILE A 88 3.45 -5.24 -13.48
N HIS A 89 4.59 -5.24 -12.80
CA HIS A 89 5.86 -4.68 -13.28
C HIS A 89 6.95 -5.76 -13.25
N LEU A 90 7.43 -6.23 -14.40
CA LEU A 90 8.38 -7.35 -14.48
C LEU A 90 9.83 -6.95 -14.68
N GLY A 91 10.12 -5.91 -15.46
CA GLY A 91 11.43 -5.75 -16.05
C GLY A 91 12.48 -5.14 -15.12
N ASP A 92 12.06 -4.58 -13.97
CA ASP A 92 12.93 -4.27 -12.83
C ASP A 92 12.67 -5.19 -11.61
N SER A 93 11.87 -6.25 -11.78
CA SER A 93 11.52 -7.16 -10.68
C SER A 93 12.71 -7.97 -10.16
N GLY A 94 13.69 -8.21 -11.03
CA GLY A 94 14.81 -9.11 -10.77
C GLY A 94 14.44 -10.60 -10.81
N LEU A 95 13.21 -10.95 -11.22
CA LEU A 95 12.72 -12.32 -11.30
C LEU A 95 12.95 -12.91 -12.69
N SER A 96 13.37 -14.17 -12.77
CA SER A 96 13.39 -14.91 -14.03
C SER A 96 11.97 -15.29 -14.48
N PRO A 97 11.75 -15.57 -15.77
CA PRO A 97 10.47 -16.09 -16.28
C PRO A 97 10.00 -17.35 -15.55
N GLU A 98 10.92 -18.23 -15.16
CA GLU A 98 10.62 -19.45 -14.41
C GLU A 98 10.17 -19.13 -12.97
N GLU A 99 10.79 -18.14 -12.31
CA GLU A 99 10.36 -17.66 -11.00
C GLU A 99 8.97 -17.02 -11.07
N VAL A 100 8.73 -16.20 -12.10
CA VAL A 100 7.40 -15.62 -12.37
C VAL A 100 6.35 -16.71 -12.55
N ALA A 101 6.62 -17.72 -13.39
CA ALA A 101 5.73 -18.85 -13.60
C ALA A 101 5.45 -19.62 -12.30
N GLY A 102 6.48 -19.87 -11.48
CA GLY A 102 6.34 -20.54 -10.19
C GLY A 102 5.44 -19.77 -9.21
N ILE A 103 5.58 -18.44 -9.14
CA ILE A 103 4.71 -17.58 -8.32
C ILE A 103 3.28 -17.66 -8.84
N MET A 104 3.08 -17.47 -10.16
CA MET A 104 1.77 -17.54 -10.80
C MET A 104 1.06 -18.87 -10.49
N ASP A 105 1.76 -19.98 -10.69
CA ASP A 105 1.25 -21.33 -10.48
C ASP A 105 0.97 -21.60 -9.01
N SER A 106 1.72 -21.03 -8.06
CA SER A 106 1.46 -21.19 -6.62
C SER A 106 0.21 -20.44 -6.16
N CYS A 107 -0.08 -19.28 -6.77
CA CYS A 107 -1.15 -18.37 -6.36
C CYS A 107 -2.45 -18.53 -7.15
N GLY A 108 -2.45 -19.27 -8.27
CA GLY A 108 -3.62 -19.37 -9.16
C GLY A 108 -3.74 -18.23 -10.15
N VAL A 109 -2.64 -17.56 -10.46
CA VAL A 109 -2.58 -16.51 -11.47
C VAL A 109 -2.38 -17.16 -12.84
N ALA A 110 -3.39 -17.07 -13.68
CA ALA A 110 -3.39 -17.62 -15.02
C ALA A 110 -2.69 -16.70 -16.02
N LYS A 111 -2.86 -15.38 -15.89
CA LYS A 111 -2.33 -14.42 -16.86
C LYS A 111 -1.86 -13.12 -16.22
N LEU A 112 -0.88 -12.46 -16.83
CA LEU A 112 -0.33 -11.17 -16.42
C LEU A 112 -0.37 -10.17 -17.57
N LEU A 113 -0.68 -8.91 -17.28
CA LEU A 113 -0.39 -7.76 -18.13
C LEU A 113 0.77 -6.97 -17.53
N ASN A 114 1.91 -7.01 -18.20
CA ASN A 114 3.10 -6.26 -17.82
C ASN A 114 2.99 -4.78 -18.22
N LEU A 115 3.04 -3.86 -17.23
CA LEU A 115 2.72 -2.43 -17.34
C LEU A 115 3.90 -1.52 -16.94
N GLU A 116 4.92 -1.45 -17.76
CA GLU A 116 6.23 -0.98 -17.28
C GLU A 116 6.32 0.53 -17.00
N ILE A 117 7.03 0.83 -15.91
CA ILE A 117 7.11 2.16 -15.28
C ILE A 117 7.92 3.17 -16.11
N TYR A 118 8.95 2.72 -16.84
CA TYR A 118 9.99 3.58 -17.44
C TYR A 118 10.01 3.60 -18.98
N GLY A 119 8.84 3.72 -19.61
CA GLY A 119 8.80 4.19 -21.00
C GLY A 119 9.38 3.21 -22.03
N TRP A 120 8.82 2.00 -22.14
CA TRP A 120 9.29 1.05 -23.15
C TRP A 120 8.41 1.08 -24.40
N TRP A 121 9.04 1.55 -25.47
CA TRP A 121 8.58 1.50 -26.85
C TRP A 121 9.76 1.01 -27.70
N GLY A 122 9.52 0.61 -28.95
CA GLY A 122 10.60 0.21 -29.85
C GLY A 122 11.45 -0.94 -29.31
N LYS A 123 12.77 -0.74 -29.18
CA LYS A 123 13.72 -1.82 -28.83
C LYS A 123 13.58 -2.28 -27.38
N GLU A 124 13.31 -1.35 -26.47
CA GLU A 124 13.13 -1.63 -25.05
C GLU A 124 11.88 -2.51 -24.82
N LEU A 125 10.79 -2.21 -25.55
CA LEU A 125 9.59 -3.06 -25.57
C LEU A 125 9.89 -4.46 -26.12
N GLN A 126 10.60 -4.56 -27.25
CA GLN A 126 10.94 -5.84 -27.86
C GLN A 126 11.80 -6.72 -26.93
N ARG A 127 12.72 -6.11 -26.17
CA ARG A 127 13.51 -6.82 -25.16
C ARG A 127 12.60 -7.50 -24.13
N GLN A 128 11.53 -6.83 -23.71
CA GLN A 128 10.66 -7.29 -22.63
C GLN A 128 9.64 -8.31 -23.10
N ILE A 129 9.18 -8.16 -24.34
CA ILE A 129 8.42 -9.20 -25.02
C ILE A 129 9.27 -10.47 -25.12
N SER A 130 10.52 -10.38 -25.60
CA SER A 130 11.39 -11.56 -25.72
C SER A 130 11.83 -12.15 -24.38
N GLU A 131 11.92 -11.33 -23.33
CA GLU A 131 12.30 -11.79 -22.00
C GLU A 131 11.17 -12.55 -21.29
N TYR A 132 9.93 -12.04 -21.33
CA TYR A 132 8.81 -12.61 -20.57
C TYR A 132 7.68 -13.15 -21.45
N GLN A 133 7.13 -12.34 -22.36
CA GLN A 133 5.95 -12.72 -23.15
C GLN A 133 6.21 -13.93 -24.05
N ASP A 134 7.36 -13.97 -24.73
CA ASP A 134 7.71 -15.05 -25.65
C ASP A 134 8.07 -16.35 -24.93
N LYS A 135 8.61 -16.24 -23.70
CA LYS A 135 8.97 -17.40 -22.87
C LYS A 135 7.81 -17.92 -22.04
N LEU A 136 6.77 -17.11 -21.82
CA LEU A 136 5.55 -17.47 -21.10
C LEU A 136 4.31 -17.25 -22.00
N PRO A 137 4.23 -17.94 -23.15
CA PRO A 137 3.19 -17.69 -24.15
C PRO A 137 1.80 -17.97 -23.58
N GLY A 138 0.86 -17.05 -23.83
CA GLY A 138 -0.51 -17.11 -23.32
C GLY A 138 -0.65 -16.75 -21.82
N ARG A 139 0.44 -16.73 -21.07
CA ARG A 139 0.49 -16.39 -19.64
C ARG A 139 0.88 -14.93 -19.40
N VAL A 140 1.67 -14.32 -20.27
CA VAL A 140 2.06 -12.90 -20.16
C VAL A 140 1.67 -12.15 -21.43
N ILE A 141 1.15 -10.94 -21.27
CA ILE A 141 1.05 -9.94 -22.34
C ILE A 141 1.68 -8.62 -21.88
N THR A 142 2.19 -7.82 -22.81
CA THR A 142 2.94 -6.60 -22.49
C THR A 142 2.26 -5.35 -23.06
N ALA A 143 2.23 -4.28 -22.27
CA ALA A 143 1.84 -2.94 -22.72
C ALA A 143 3.04 -2.17 -23.27
N CYS A 144 2.80 -1.29 -24.24
CA CYS A 144 3.79 -0.28 -24.67
C CYS A 144 3.51 1.07 -24.00
N ASN A 145 4.51 1.94 -23.98
CA ASN A 145 4.38 3.33 -23.56
C ASN A 145 4.41 4.28 -24.76
N ILE A 146 3.90 5.50 -24.59
CA ILE A 146 4.00 6.55 -25.61
C ILE A 146 5.26 7.39 -25.35
N ASN A 147 6.06 7.60 -26.39
CA ASN A 147 7.16 8.54 -26.30
C ASN A 147 6.64 9.98 -26.37
N PHE A 148 6.59 10.66 -25.22
CA PHE A 148 6.18 12.07 -25.15
C PHE A 148 7.30 13.08 -25.47
N SER A 149 8.51 12.62 -25.78
CA SER A 149 9.61 13.52 -26.11
C SER A 149 9.38 14.19 -27.47
N GLY A 150 9.53 15.51 -27.52
CA GLY A 150 9.38 16.29 -28.76
C GLY A 150 7.95 16.71 -29.08
N ILE A 151 6.98 16.54 -28.17
CA ILE A 151 5.64 17.12 -28.31
C ILE A 151 5.75 18.58 -28.72
N GLY A 152 4.96 19.00 -29.71
CA GLY A 152 4.98 20.34 -30.28
C GLY A 152 5.93 20.53 -31.46
N SER A 153 6.85 19.59 -31.71
CA SER A 153 7.62 19.57 -32.95
C SER A 153 6.71 19.24 -34.16
N PRO A 154 6.98 19.81 -35.35
CA PRO A 154 6.32 19.38 -36.58
C PRO A 154 6.45 17.87 -36.79
N GLY A 155 5.33 17.19 -37.03
CA GLY A 155 5.30 15.74 -37.31
C GLY A 155 5.35 14.82 -36.08
N TYR A 156 5.35 15.37 -34.85
CA TYR A 156 5.38 14.56 -33.63
C TYR A 156 4.19 13.59 -33.56
N THR A 157 2.97 14.09 -33.77
CA THR A 157 1.75 13.29 -33.58
C THR A 157 1.71 12.11 -34.54
N GLU A 158 2.07 12.32 -35.81
CA GLU A 158 2.15 11.26 -36.80
C GLU A 158 3.27 10.24 -36.46
N ALA A 159 4.38 10.71 -35.89
CA ALA A 159 5.45 9.82 -35.43
C ALA A 159 5.02 8.97 -34.23
N ALA A 160 4.31 9.54 -33.25
CA ALA A 160 3.79 8.82 -32.09
C ALA A 160 2.73 7.79 -32.49
N VAL A 161 1.85 8.12 -33.44
CA VAL A 161 0.90 7.15 -34.02
C VAL A 161 1.63 6.01 -34.73
N ARG A 162 2.66 6.30 -35.55
CA ARG A 162 3.48 5.26 -36.19
C ARG A 162 4.21 4.38 -35.18
N GLN A 163 4.73 4.96 -34.10
CA GLN A 163 5.35 4.23 -33.00
C GLN A 163 4.37 3.23 -32.38
N LEU A 164 3.16 3.68 -32.04
CA LEU A 164 2.11 2.82 -31.47
C LEU A 164 1.76 1.65 -32.41
N GLU A 165 1.62 1.91 -33.72
CA GLU A 165 1.37 0.85 -34.70
C GLU A 165 2.53 -0.14 -34.81
N GLN A 166 3.78 0.33 -34.72
CA GLN A 166 4.97 -0.54 -34.72
C GLN A 166 5.02 -1.40 -33.46
N ASP A 167 4.76 -0.82 -32.29
CA ASP A 167 4.74 -1.51 -31.00
C ASP A 167 3.62 -2.58 -30.96
N HIS A 168 2.45 -2.27 -31.53
CA HIS A 168 1.36 -3.25 -31.69
C HIS A 168 1.76 -4.45 -32.57
N ARG A 169 2.41 -4.17 -33.72
CA ARG A 169 2.95 -5.20 -34.62
C ARG A 169 4.02 -6.04 -33.92
N ALA A 170 4.87 -5.41 -33.11
CA ALA A 170 5.91 -6.07 -32.32
C ALA A 170 5.34 -6.97 -31.20
N GLY A 171 4.07 -6.80 -30.81
CA GLY A 171 3.38 -7.70 -29.90
C GLY A 171 2.72 -7.02 -28.71
N ALA A 172 2.80 -5.69 -28.57
CA ALA A 172 2.10 -4.97 -27.50
C ALA A 172 0.58 -5.15 -27.62
N ARG A 173 -0.09 -5.24 -26.47
CA ARG A 173 -1.53 -5.49 -26.36
C ARG A 173 -2.29 -4.41 -25.60
N ALA A 174 -1.58 -3.46 -25.01
CA ALA A 174 -2.17 -2.31 -24.32
C ALA A 174 -1.22 -1.12 -24.38
N VAL A 175 -1.72 0.06 -24.03
CA VAL A 175 -0.92 1.27 -23.87
C VAL A 175 -0.92 1.66 -22.40
N LYS A 176 0.25 1.89 -21.80
CA LYS A 176 0.37 2.46 -20.46
C LYS A 176 0.73 3.94 -20.58
N VAL A 177 0.05 4.75 -19.79
CA VAL A 177 0.38 6.16 -19.57
C VAL A 177 0.74 6.33 -18.11
N TRP A 178 1.96 6.79 -17.86
CA TRP A 178 2.46 7.03 -16.52
C TRP A 178 1.98 8.38 -15.98
N ARG A 179 2.04 8.57 -14.65
CA ARG A 179 1.65 9.81 -13.95
C ARG A 179 2.41 11.07 -14.38
N ASN A 180 3.45 10.94 -15.21
CA ASN A 180 4.23 12.07 -15.70
C ASN A 180 3.46 12.96 -16.68
N LEU A 181 2.47 12.43 -17.43
CA LEU A 181 1.64 13.26 -18.30
C LEU A 181 0.74 14.17 -17.44
N GLY A 182 0.71 15.47 -17.74
CA GLY A 182 0.10 16.50 -16.87
C GLY A 182 1.00 17.00 -15.74
N MET A 183 2.06 16.28 -15.37
CA MET A 183 2.92 16.62 -14.21
C MET A 183 4.39 16.94 -14.56
N ASP A 184 5.05 16.13 -15.37
CA ASP A 184 6.47 16.32 -15.71
C ASP A 184 6.66 16.63 -17.19
N VAL A 185 5.83 16.05 -18.06
CA VAL A 185 5.96 16.19 -19.51
C VAL A 185 5.87 17.66 -19.93
N ARG A 186 6.89 18.11 -20.67
CA ARG A 186 6.96 19.44 -21.28
C ARG A 186 7.04 19.30 -22.80
N ASP A 187 6.42 20.24 -23.51
CA ASP A 187 6.58 20.36 -24.96
C ASP A 187 7.88 21.10 -25.32
N VAL A 188 8.14 21.24 -26.62
CA VAL A 188 9.35 21.91 -27.13
C VAL A 188 9.46 23.39 -26.76
N ASP A 189 8.36 24.03 -26.37
CA ASP A 189 8.35 25.40 -25.87
C ASP A 189 8.56 25.47 -24.34
N GLY A 190 8.82 24.32 -23.70
CA GLY A 190 8.97 24.20 -22.26
C GLY A 190 7.65 24.25 -21.48
N LYS A 191 6.49 24.22 -22.15
CA LYS A 191 5.18 24.27 -21.50
C LYS A 191 4.74 22.89 -21.05
N ARG A 192 4.12 22.83 -19.86
CA ARG A 192 3.49 21.62 -19.33
C ARG A 192 2.42 21.12 -20.28
N VAL A 193 2.52 19.85 -20.68
CA VAL A 193 1.52 19.21 -21.53
C VAL A 193 0.38 18.70 -20.65
N PRO A 194 -0.86 19.21 -20.79
CA PRO A 194 -2.02 18.69 -20.07
C PRO A 194 -2.38 17.28 -20.57
N ILE A 195 -3.10 16.50 -19.75
CA ILE A 195 -3.44 15.11 -20.11
C ILE A 195 -4.37 15.08 -21.34
N ASP A 196 -5.26 16.06 -21.46
CA ASP A 196 -6.20 16.22 -22.58
C ASP A 196 -5.68 17.05 -23.76
N ASP A 197 -4.36 17.23 -23.87
CA ASP A 197 -3.76 17.93 -25.00
C ASP A 197 -4.25 17.33 -26.36
N PRO A 198 -4.89 18.13 -27.23
CA PRO A 198 -5.48 17.63 -28.47
C PRO A 198 -4.46 17.03 -29.44
N ARG A 199 -3.17 17.35 -29.30
CA ARG A 199 -2.08 16.74 -30.10
C ARG A 199 -1.94 15.25 -29.81
N LEU A 200 -2.45 14.75 -28.69
CA LEU A 200 -2.41 13.35 -28.28
C LEU A 200 -3.64 12.56 -28.74
N ASP A 201 -4.73 13.22 -29.11
CA ASP A 201 -5.99 12.55 -29.51
C ASP A 201 -5.84 11.51 -30.63
N PRO A 202 -5.03 11.74 -31.68
CA PRO A 202 -4.83 10.72 -32.71
C PRO A 202 -4.20 9.42 -32.20
N ILE A 203 -3.42 9.48 -31.12
CA ILE A 203 -2.80 8.31 -30.48
C ILE A 203 -3.88 7.46 -29.81
N TRP A 204 -4.78 8.10 -29.05
CA TRP A 204 -5.86 7.42 -28.34
C TRP A 204 -6.89 6.82 -29.29
N ARG A 205 -7.21 7.53 -30.38
CA ARG A 205 -8.04 6.99 -31.46
C ARG A 205 -7.39 5.77 -32.11
N LYS A 206 -6.10 5.85 -32.44
CA LYS A 206 -5.36 4.72 -33.00
C LYS A 206 -5.34 3.52 -32.05
N ALA A 207 -5.21 3.73 -30.75
CA ALA A 207 -5.29 2.65 -29.77
C ALA A 207 -6.64 1.92 -29.84
N GLY A 208 -7.76 2.66 -29.95
CA GLY A 208 -9.10 2.08 -30.16
C GLY A 208 -9.23 1.29 -31.46
N GLU A 209 -8.72 1.83 -32.58
CA GLU A 209 -8.69 1.13 -33.88
C GLU A 209 -7.91 -0.19 -33.80
N LEU A 210 -6.77 -0.20 -33.10
CA LEU A 210 -5.95 -1.39 -32.86
C LEU A 210 -6.54 -2.33 -31.79
N GLY A 211 -7.63 -1.92 -31.14
CA GLY A 211 -8.26 -2.63 -30.03
C GLY A 211 -7.41 -2.65 -28.76
N MET A 212 -6.40 -1.79 -28.64
CA MET A 212 -5.50 -1.67 -27.49
C MET A 212 -6.12 -0.78 -26.41
N PRO A 213 -6.49 -1.31 -25.23
CA PRO A 213 -6.93 -0.47 -24.13
C PRO A 213 -5.77 0.41 -23.62
N VAL A 214 -6.12 1.59 -23.11
CA VAL A 214 -5.19 2.58 -22.57
C VAL A 214 -5.32 2.63 -21.05
N ILE A 215 -4.24 2.32 -20.34
CA ILE A 215 -4.17 2.34 -18.88
C ILE A 215 -3.58 3.68 -18.43
N PHE A 216 -4.36 4.52 -17.77
CA PHE A 216 -3.91 5.78 -17.20
C PHE A 216 -3.54 5.61 -15.73
N HIS A 217 -2.30 5.91 -15.39
CA HIS A 217 -1.91 6.32 -14.03
C HIS A 217 -1.94 7.85 -14.00
N THR A 218 -2.86 8.43 -13.22
CA THR A 218 -3.07 9.88 -13.16
C THR A 218 -2.89 10.37 -11.74
N ALA A 219 -1.91 11.23 -11.49
CA ALA A 219 -1.61 11.78 -10.17
C ALA A 219 -1.12 10.74 -9.13
N ASP A 220 -0.70 11.25 -7.97
CA ASP A 220 -0.37 10.46 -6.78
C ASP A 220 -1.57 10.30 -5.82
N PRO A 221 -1.47 9.44 -4.81
CA PRO A 221 -2.50 9.30 -3.77
C PRO A 221 -2.85 10.63 -3.10
N SER A 222 -4.09 10.76 -2.63
CA SER A 222 -4.69 12.08 -2.31
C SER A 222 -3.92 12.83 -1.23
N ALA A 223 -3.42 12.12 -0.22
CA ALA A 223 -2.61 12.68 0.86
C ALA A 223 -1.34 13.44 0.40
N TYR A 224 -0.82 13.15 -0.80
CA TYR A 224 0.34 13.83 -1.37
C TYR A 224 0.01 15.22 -1.93
N TRP A 225 -1.27 15.56 -2.08
CA TRP A 225 -1.73 16.84 -2.59
C TRP A 225 -2.06 17.84 -1.49
N TYR A 226 -2.00 17.42 -0.22
CA TYR A 226 -2.28 18.24 0.95
C TYR A 226 -1.01 18.60 1.73
N PRO A 227 -1.05 19.65 2.59
CA PRO A 227 0.05 19.98 3.49
C PRO A 227 0.51 18.77 4.31
N VAL A 228 1.82 18.69 4.59
CA VAL A 228 2.38 17.60 5.41
C VAL A 228 2.38 18.03 6.87
N ASP A 229 1.21 17.91 7.49
CA ASP A 229 0.97 18.28 8.88
C ASP A 229 0.30 17.13 9.66
N ALA A 230 -0.08 17.41 10.92
CA ALA A 230 -0.71 16.42 11.80
C ALA A 230 -2.11 15.96 11.34
N ARG A 231 -2.71 16.61 10.33
CA ARG A 231 -4.00 16.23 9.72
C ARG A 231 -3.82 15.37 8.47
N ASN A 232 -2.61 15.30 7.92
CA ASN A 232 -2.30 14.44 6.78
C ASN A 232 -2.20 12.98 7.22
N GLU A 233 -3.09 12.12 6.74
CA GLU A 233 -3.13 10.71 7.13
C GLU A 233 -1.84 9.94 6.77
N ARG A 234 -1.07 10.44 5.79
CA ARG A 234 0.22 9.85 5.38
C ARG A 234 1.41 10.59 5.97
N PHE A 235 1.23 11.42 7.01
CA PHE A 235 2.32 12.15 7.66
C PHE A 235 3.53 11.27 7.99
N LEU A 236 3.33 10.15 8.70
CA LEU A 236 4.44 9.25 9.09
C LEU A 236 5.16 8.64 7.87
N ALA A 237 4.40 8.23 6.85
CA ALA A 237 4.94 7.74 5.58
C ALA A 237 5.82 8.79 4.90
N LEU A 238 5.33 10.03 4.83
CA LEU A 238 6.02 11.17 4.23
C LEU A 238 7.25 11.61 5.03
N GLN A 239 7.30 11.39 6.34
CA GLN A 239 8.48 11.64 7.17
C GLN A 239 9.57 10.57 6.97
N VAL A 240 9.20 9.30 6.81
CA VAL A 240 10.14 8.19 6.62
C VAL A 240 10.67 8.15 5.18
N LYS A 241 9.81 8.46 4.21
CA LYS A 241 10.15 8.57 2.78
C LYS A 241 9.77 9.96 2.27
N PRO A 242 10.64 10.97 2.43
CA PRO A 242 10.38 12.32 1.93
C PRO A 242 10.44 12.43 0.40
N ARG A 243 10.71 11.34 -0.33
CA ARG A 243 10.80 11.34 -1.80
C ARG A 243 9.63 10.56 -2.43
N PRO A 244 9.10 11.02 -3.57
CA PRO A 244 8.04 10.35 -4.31
C PRO A 244 8.32 8.88 -4.62
N TRP A 245 7.24 8.13 -4.82
CA TRP A 245 7.23 6.86 -5.52
C TRP A 245 7.91 7.01 -6.90
N GLY A 246 8.95 6.22 -7.17
CA GLY A 246 9.61 6.14 -8.48
C GLY A 246 10.63 7.23 -8.85
N HIS A 247 10.80 8.30 -8.07
CA HIS A 247 11.83 9.33 -8.34
C HIS A 247 13.21 8.90 -7.81
N ARG A 248 13.79 7.86 -8.44
CA ARG A 248 15.20 7.52 -8.20
C ARG A 248 16.16 8.36 -9.06
N TRP A 249 15.70 9.00 -10.15
CA TRP A 249 16.61 9.55 -11.18
C TRP A 249 16.11 10.75 -12.02
N SER A 250 15.68 11.86 -11.41
CA SER A 250 15.30 13.05 -12.24
C SER A 250 15.65 14.41 -11.63
N PHE A 251 16.82 14.57 -11.00
CA PHE A 251 17.42 15.90 -10.81
C PHE A 251 18.96 15.82 -10.83
N PRO A 252 19.63 16.43 -11.84
CA PRO A 252 21.08 16.51 -11.92
C PRO A 252 21.62 17.76 -11.19
N TRP A 253 21.20 17.98 -9.93
CA TRP A 253 21.95 18.89 -9.07
C TRP A 253 23.02 18.08 -8.35
N GLY A 254 24.23 18.19 -8.89
CA GLY A 254 25.46 17.69 -8.31
C GLY A 254 25.82 18.32 -6.95
N PRO A 255 27.08 18.17 -6.53
CA PRO A 255 27.47 17.70 -5.19
C PRO A 255 27.53 18.76 -4.08
N LEU A 256 26.51 19.61 -3.90
CA LEU A 256 26.49 20.55 -2.77
C LEU A 256 25.93 19.98 -1.45
N PHE A 257 25.33 18.78 -1.48
CA PHE A 257 24.88 18.07 -0.27
C PHE A 257 25.73 16.84 0.09
N HIS A 258 26.86 16.62 -0.60
CA HIS A 258 27.69 15.42 -0.44
C HIS A 258 28.78 15.52 0.65
N THR A 259 28.99 16.70 1.26
CA THR A 259 30.14 16.91 2.17
C THR A 259 29.83 16.82 3.66
N VAL A 260 28.65 16.35 4.08
CA VAL A 260 28.37 16.13 5.51
C VAL A 260 27.72 14.78 5.73
N ARG A 261 28.41 13.68 5.37
CA ARG A 261 27.98 12.35 5.81
C ARG A 261 29.06 11.28 5.88
N THR A 262 30.23 11.58 6.43
CA THR A 262 31.18 10.52 6.84
C THR A 262 32.02 10.99 8.02
N THR A 263 31.39 11.18 9.16
CA THR A 263 31.95 11.05 10.52
C THR A 263 30.92 11.69 11.44
N LEU A 264 30.30 10.86 12.27
CA LEU A 264 29.68 11.15 13.57
C LEU A 264 28.67 10.03 13.81
N GLU A 265 28.94 9.25 14.86
CA GLU A 265 27.99 8.37 15.55
C GLU A 265 26.62 9.03 15.63
N PRO A 266 25.51 8.27 15.52
CA PRO A 266 24.19 8.83 15.28
C PRO A 266 23.81 9.78 16.43
N PRO A 267 23.86 11.11 16.24
CA PRO A 267 23.40 12.01 17.27
C PRO A 267 21.89 12.06 17.09
N VAL A 268 21.19 11.49 18.06
CA VAL A 268 19.88 11.91 18.56
C VAL A 268 19.26 13.02 17.70
N ALA A 269 18.64 12.65 16.58
CA ALA A 269 17.82 13.58 15.82
C ALA A 269 16.60 13.87 16.71
N LYS A 270 16.72 14.91 17.54
CA LYS A 270 15.59 15.60 18.14
C LYS A 270 14.64 15.86 16.98
N ILE A 271 13.47 15.20 17.00
CA ILE A 271 12.35 15.57 16.16
C ILE A 271 11.99 17.00 16.59
N ARG A 272 12.64 17.98 15.97
CA ARG A 272 12.23 19.36 16.06
C ARG A 272 10.99 19.39 15.18
N LEU A 273 9.82 19.44 15.82
CA LEU A 273 8.59 19.89 15.17
C LEU A 273 8.91 21.25 14.56
N VAL A 274 9.32 21.24 13.29
CA VAL A 274 9.50 22.47 12.55
C VAL A 274 8.08 22.92 12.24
N ARG A 275 7.57 23.86 13.06
CA ARG A 275 6.42 24.67 12.70
C ARG A 275 6.82 25.50 11.47
N HIS A 276 6.64 24.93 10.29
CA HIS A 276 6.45 25.71 9.08
C HIS A 276 4.94 25.73 8.82
N PRO A 277 4.25 26.84 9.12
CA PRO A 277 2.78 26.85 9.12
C PRO A 277 2.12 26.68 7.75
N GLU A 278 2.85 26.60 6.62
CA GLU A 278 2.22 26.77 5.29
C GLU A 278 2.81 25.88 4.17
N LEU A 279 3.58 24.81 4.46
CA LEU A 279 4.33 24.10 3.41
C LEU A 279 3.61 22.86 2.84
N LEU A 280 3.04 23.01 1.64
CA LEU A 280 2.74 21.95 0.67
C LEU A 280 4.04 21.22 0.28
N TYR A 281 4.49 20.24 1.07
CA TYR A 281 5.81 19.63 0.84
C TYR A 281 5.96 18.97 -0.55
N TYR A 282 4.88 18.55 -1.20
CA TYR A 282 4.96 17.72 -2.40
C TYR A 282 4.76 18.49 -3.72
N ALA A 283 3.71 19.31 -3.82
CA ALA A 283 3.40 20.05 -5.06
C ALA A 283 4.32 21.25 -5.31
N THR A 284 4.93 21.83 -4.26
CA THR A 284 5.75 23.06 -4.40
C THR A 284 7.25 22.85 -4.26
N ASN A 285 7.73 21.72 -3.71
CA ASN A 285 9.18 21.49 -3.49
C ASN A 285 9.81 20.45 -4.43
N VAL A 286 9.02 19.63 -5.12
CA VAL A 286 9.53 18.66 -6.11
C VAL A 286 9.45 19.23 -7.53
N TYR A 287 8.44 20.06 -7.80
CA TYR A 287 8.16 20.61 -9.13
C TYR A 287 8.55 22.09 -9.19
N PRO A 288 9.23 22.54 -10.28
CA PRO A 288 9.67 23.92 -10.42
C PRO A 288 8.50 24.90 -10.61
N ASP A 289 7.39 24.43 -11.18
CA ASP A 289 6.16 25.20 -11.37
C ASP A 289 5.01 24.54 -10.59
N PRO A 290 4.02 25.34 -10.11
CA PRO A 290 2.81 24.80 -9.51
C PRO A 290 2.17 23.72 -10.39
N LEU A 291 1.79 22.60 -9.76
CA LEU A 291 1.03 21.54 -10.40
C LEU A 291 -0.47 21.92 -10.47
N PRO A 292 -1.20 21.49 -11.52
CA PRO A 292 -2.65 21.42 -11.45
C PRO A 292 -3.09 20.58 -10.24
N SER A 293 -4.26 20.84 -9.66
CA SER A 293 -4.75 20.00 -8.56
C SER A 293 -4.98 18.56 -9.01
N LYS A 294 -5.07 17.62 -8.06
CA LYS A 294 -5.40 16.23 -8.37
C LYS A 294 -6.71 16.11 -9.15
N GLU A 295 -7.75 16.82 -8.71
CA GLU A 295 -9.06 16.81 -9.36
C GLU A 295 -8.97 17.38 -10.78
N GLU A 296 -8.12 18.38 -11.01
CA GLU A 296 -7.91 18.93 -12.33
C GLU A 296 -7.21 17.93 -13.27
N LEU A 297 -6.19 17.22 -12.79
CA LEU A 297 -5.55 16.17 -13.57
C LEU A 297 -6.52 15.02 -13.90
N ILE A 298 -7.35 14.62 -12.93
CA ILE A 298 -8.38 13.60 -13.15
C ILE A 298 -9.40 14.08 -14.19
N ARG A 299 -9.88 15.34 -14.11
CA ARG A 299 -10.79 15.89 -15.12
C ARG A 299 -10.18 15.92 -16.52
N GLN A 300 -8.90 16.27 -16.65
CA GLN A 300 -8.20 16.22 -17.93
C GLN A 300 -8.17 14.79 -18.48
N ARG A 301 -7.86 13.78 -17.64
CA ARG A 301 -7.97 12.38 -18.07
C ARG A 301 -9.39 12.04 -18.54
N ASP A 302 -10.42 12.43 -17.80
CA ASP A 302 -11.80 12.13 -18.16
C ASP A 302 -12.23 12.80 -19.47
N ASN A 303 -11.73 14.00 -19.77
CA ASN A 303 -11.94 14.66 -21.05
C ASN A 303 -11.40 13.83 -22.22
N VAL A 304 -10.24 13.17 -22.04
CA VAL A 304 -9.71 12.23 -23.03
C VAL A 304 -10.70 11.08 -23.19
N ILE A 305 -11.10 10.43 -22.10
CA ILE A 305 -11.99 9.25 -22.14
C ILE A 305 -13.30 9.57 -22.87
N ARG A 306 -13.92 10.72 -22.57
CA ARG A 306 -15.17 11.19 -23.21
C ARG A 306 -15.01 11.45 -24.71
N ARG A 307 -13.85 11.95 -25.16
CA ARG A 307 -13.58 12.23 -26.59
C ARG A 307 -13.35 10.97 -27.42
N HIS A 308 -13.07 9.83 -26.79
CA HIS A 308 -12.67 8.59 -27.46
C HIS A 308 -13.57 7.40 -27.07
N PRO A 309 -14.89 7.45 -27.34
CA PRO A 309 -15.83 6.41 -26.90
C PRO A 309 -15.55 5.01 -27.45
N GLU A 310 -14.86 4.91 -28.58
CA GLU A 310 -14.47 3.64 -29.22
C GLU A 310 -13.17 3.04 -28.65
N THR A 311 -12.49 3.76 -27.76
CA THR A 311 -11.27 3.30 -27.08
C THR A 311 -11.60 2.91 -25.65
N ILE A 312 -11.17 1.72 -25.22
CA ILE A 312 -11.29 1.29 -23.83
C ILE A 312 -10.18 1.97 -23.00
N PHE A 313 -10.56 2.57 -21.88
CA PHE A 313 -9.63 3.14 -20.92
C PHE A 313 -9.71 2.40 -19.59
N ILE A 314 -8.59 2.26 -18.91
CA ILE A 314 -8.49 1.67 -17.57
C ILE A 314 -7.81 2.70 -16.65
N GLY A 315 -8.52 3.14 -15.62
CA GLY A 315 -7.97 3.94 -14.54
C GLY A 315 -7.23 3.07 -13.55
N ALA A 316 -5.91 3.19 -13.52
CA ALA A 316 -5.09 2.49 -12.54
C ALA A 316 -5.48 2.88 -11.11
N HIS A 317 -5.39 1.94 -10.17
CA HIS A 317 -5.55 2.23 -8.74
C HIS A 317 -6.91 2.88 -8.42
N MET A 318 -8.00 2.34 -8.94
CA MET A 318 -9.36 2.90 -8.83
C MET A 318 -9.43 4.32 -9.42
N GLY A 319 -8.90 4.50 -10.63
CA GLY A 319 -8.82 5.82 -11.26
C GLY A 319 -7.93 6.81 -10.50
N CYS A 320 -6.99 6.30 -9.70
CA CYS A 320 -6.16 7.04 -8.77
C CYS A 320 -6.94 7.87 -7.75
N PHE A 321 -8.22 7.57 -7.51
CA PHE A 321 -9.04 8.24 -6.49
C PHE A 321 -9.74 7.28 -5.51
N PRO A 322 -9.02 6.28 -4.96
CA PRO A 322 -9.65 5.25 -4.11
C PRO A 322 -10.17 5.77 -2.77
N GLU A 323 -9.78 6.99 -2.35
CA GLU A 323 -10.33 7.65 -1.18
C GLU A 323 -11.78 8.14 -1.38
N ASP A 324 -12.22 8.34 -2.63
CA ASP A 324 -13.55 8.84 -3.00
C ASP A 324 -14.24 7.90 -4.00
N LEU A 325 -14.83 6.82 -3.48
CA LEU A 325 -15.54 5.83 -4.30
C LEU A 325 -16.80 6.39 -4.96
N GLU A 326 -17.38 7.48 -4.44
CA GLU A 326 -18.51 8.16 -5.06
C GLU A 326 -18.07 8.88 -6.34
N TRP A 327 -16.88 9.49 -6.33
CA TRP A 327 -16.28 10.04 -7.54
C TRP A 327 -16.05 8.95 -8.59
N VAL A 328 -15.38 7.86 -8.23
CA VAL A 328 -15.11 6.75 -9.16
C VAL A 328 -16.41 6.14 -9.70
N ALA A 329 -17.45 6.05 -8.87
CA ALA A 329 -18.77 5.58 -9.28
C ALA A 329 -19.38 6.47 -10.38
N ARG A 330 -19.30 7.80 -10.23
CA ARG A 330 -19.77 8.74 -11.26
C ARG A 330 -19.00 8.59 -12.57
N GLU A 331 -17.69 8.41 -12.51
CA GLU A 331 -16.88 8.18 -13.70
C GLU A 331 -17.32 6.91 -14.45
N LEU A 332 -17.57 5.82 -13.73
CA LEU A 332 -18.04 4.56 -14.31
C LEU A 332 -19.48 4.65 -14.86
N ASP A 333 -20.35 5.41 -14.21
CA ASP A 333 -21.72 5.66 -14.68
C ASP A 333 -21.74 6.54 -15.95
N GLU A 334 -20.88 7.55 -16.03
CA GLU A 334 -20.81 8.49 -17.16
C GLU A 334 -20.08 7.93 -18.39
N MET A 335 -19.04 7.13 -18.20
CA MET A 335 -18.11 6.74 -19.26
C MET A 335 -18.19 5.23 -19.55
N PRO A 336 -19.03 4.79 -20.50
CA PRO A 336 -19.25 3.37 -20.80
C PRO A 336 -18.04 2.67 -21.42
N ASN A 337 -16.94 3.37 -21.71
CA ASN A 337 -15.66 2.83 -22.17
C ASN A 337 -14.55 2.84 -21.08
N TYR A 338 -14.87 3.25 -19.85
CA TYR A 338 -13.93 3.32 -18.73
C TYR A 338 -14.01 2.15 -17.72
N PHE A 339 -12.87 1.59 -17.35
CA PHE A 339 -12.72 0.53 -16.36
C PHE A 339 -11.74 0.99 -15.29
N VAL A 340 -11.68 0.28 -14.17
CA VAL A 340 -10.65 0.54 -13.15
C VAL A 340 -10.01 -0.76 -12.68
N ASP A 341 -8.76 -0.71 -12.24
CA ASP A 341 -8.13 -1.82 -11.51
C ASP A 341 -8.00 -1.53 -10.01
N ILE A 342 -8.03 -2.56 -9.17
CA ILE A 342 -7.94 -2.39 -7.71
C ILE A 342 -6.51 -2.13 -7.23
N SER A 343 -5.51 -2.83 -7.78
CA SER A 343 -4.08 -2.64 -7.49
C SER A 343 -3.75 -2.35 -6.01
N VAL A 344 -2.84 -1.42 -5.77
CA VAL A 344 -2.47 -0.97 -4.42
C VAL A 344 -3.61 -0.31 -3.63
N SER A 345 -4.74 0.05 -4.26
CA SER A 345 -5.84 0.78 -3.63
C SER A 345 -6.59 -0.01 -2.56
N ILE A 346 -6.27 -1.29 -2.38
CA ILE A 346 -6.84 -2.09 -1.29
C ILE A 346 -6.49 -1.54 0.09
N SER A 347 -5.43 -0.73 0.22
CA SER A 347 -5.10 -0.01 1.46
C SER A 347 -6.14 1.07 1.81
N GLU A 348 -6.74 1.72 0.81
CA GLU A 348 -7.87 2.64 0.97
C GLU A 348 -9.18 1.87 1.10
N MET A 349 -9.47 0.98 0.14
CA MET A 349 -10.74 0.27 0.07
C MET A 349 -10.98 -0.59 1.32
N GLY A 350 -9.93 -1.25 1.81
CA GLY A 350 -9.99 -2.08 3.00
C GLY A 350 -10.17 -1.30 4.30
N ARG A 351 -10.05 0.04 4.30
CA ARG A 351 -10.45 0.91 5.44
C ARG A 351 -11.93 1.30 5.40
N GLN A 352 -12.59 1.08 4.27
CA GLN A 352 -14.01 1.36 4.05
C GLN A 352 -14.75 0.11 3.53
N PRO A 353 -14.67 -1.04 4.25
CA PRO A 353 -15.01 -2.36 3.70
C PRO A 353 -16.47 -2.48 3.23
N TYR A 354 -17.42 -1.84 3.92
CA TYR A 354 -18.84 -1.89 3.53
C TYR A 354 -19.08 -1.15 2.21
N THR A 355 -18.61 0.09 2.10
CA THR A 355 -18.71 0.91 0.89
C THR A 355 -17.96 0.26 -0.27
N ALA A 356 -16.75 -0.23 -0.02
CA ALA A 356 -15.95 -0.92 -1.03
C ALA A 356 -16.64 -2.20 -1.54
N ARG A 357 -17.22 -2.99 -0.64
CA ARG A 357 -17.99 -4.19 -1.01
C ARG A 357 -19.17 -3.85 -1.90
N GLU A 358 -19.99 -2.89 -1.50
CA GLU A 358 -21.16 -2.46 -2.27
C GLU A 358 -20.76 -1.92 -3.65
N PHE A 359 -19.70 -1.11 -3.71
CA PHE A 359 -19.12 -0.61 -4.95
C PHE A 359 -18.68 -1.75 -5.87
N LEU A 360 -17.89 -2.71 -5.36
CA LEU A 360 -17.36 -3.83 -6.15
C LEU A 360 -18.47 -4.73 -6.69
N ILE A 361 -19.57 -4.90 -5.95
CA ILE A 361 -20.75 -5.65 -6.42
C ILE A 361 -21.52 -4.86 -7.48
N LYS A 362 -21.75 -3.56 -7.26
CA LYS A 362 -22.50 -2.70 -8.21
C LYS A 362 -21.77 -2.58 -9.55
N TYR A 363 -20.45 -2.39 -9.51
CA TYR A 363 -19.60 -2.16 -10.68
C TYR A 363 -18.79 -3.39 -11.09
N GLN A 364 -19.23 -4.60 -10.70
CA GLN A 364 -18.51 -5.86 -10.90
C GLN A 364 -18.07 -6.12 -12.34
N ASP A 365 -18.79 -5.60 -13.34
CA ASP A 365 -18.45 -5.77 -14.75
C ASP A 365 -17.41 -4.75 -15.26
N ARG A 366 -16.94 -3.81 -14.42
CA ARG A 366 -16.03 -2.70 -14.77
C ARG A 366 -14.77 -2.61 -13.93
N VAL A 367 -14.58 -3.54 -13.00
CA VAL A 367 -13.43 -3.60 -12.11
C VAL A 367 -12.52 -4.78 -12.48
N LEU A 368 -11.22 -4.52 -12.50
CA LEU A 368 -10.18 -5.48 -12.86
C LEU A 368 -9.28 -5.77 -11.65
N PHE A 369 -8.74 -6.99 -11.60
CA PHE A 369 -7.70 -7.34 -10.64
C PHE A 369 -6.36 -6.73 -11.07
N GLY A 370 -5.63 -6.15 -10.12
CA GLY A 370 -4.26 -5.68 -10.30
C GLY A 370 -3.46 -5.80 -9.00
N LEU A 371 -2.14 -5.90 -9.08
CA LEU A 371 -1.25 -5.89 -7.90
C LEU A 371 -0.43 -4.60 -7.77
N ASP A 372 0.04 -4.04 -8.89
CA ASP A 372 0.92 -2.87 -9.00
C ASP A 372 2.28 -3.05 -8.29
N GLY A 373 2.93 -4.17 -8.61
CA GLY A 373 4.29 -4.49 -8.16
C GLY A 373 4.90 -5.60 -9.00
N PRO A 374 6.08 -6.13 -8.64
CA PRO A 374 6.52 -7.43 -9.14
C PRO A 374 5.63 -8.55 -8.59
N PRO A 375 5.52 -9.70 -9.27
CA PRO A 375 4.83 -10.86 -8.74
C PRO A 375 5.34 -11.22 -7.34
N ASP A 376 4.42 -11.41 -6.40
CA ASP A 376 4.75 -11.73 -5.01
C ASP A 376 3.68 -12.60 -4.38
N VAL A 377 4.09 -13.75 -3.83
CA VAL A 377 3.18 -14.73 -3.24
C VAL A 377 2.40 -14.14 -2.08
N GLU A 378 3.08 -13.44 -1.18
CA GLU A 378 2.44 -12.86 0.00
C GLU A 378 1.48 -11.73 -0.40
N ALA A 379 1.87 -10.91 -1.37
CA ALA A 379 1.04 -9.84 -1.87
C ALA A 379 -0.27 -10.38 -2.47
N TYR A 380 -0.18 -11.39 -3.34
CA TYR A 380 -1.35 -12.06 -3.90
C TYR A 380 -2.27 -12.62 -2.82
N ARG A 381 -1.71 -13.36 -1.86
CA ARG A 381 -2.48 -13.98 -0.77
C ARG A 381 -3.24 -12.95 0.07
N ARG A 382 -2.63 -11.80 0.35
CA ARG A 382 -3.30 -10.71 1.07
C ARG A 382 -4.40 -10.06 0.23
N THR A 383 -4.19 -9.88 -1.07
CA THR A 383 -5.24 -9.37 -1.97
C THR A 383 -6.41 -10.36 -2.08
N PHE A 384 -6.15 -11.67 -2.15
CA PHE A 384 -7.21 -12.68 -2.12
C PHE A 384 -7.93 -12.70 -0.78
N ARG A 385 -7.19 -12.64 0.34
CA ARG A 385 -7.78 -12.49 1.67
C ARG A 385 -8.70 -11.28 1.76
N PHE A 386 -8.30 -10.13 1.21
CA PHE A 386 -9.14 -8.95 1.12
C PHE A 386 -10.44 -9.21 0.33
N LEU A 387 -10.37 -9.85 -0.83
CA LEU A 387 -11.54 -10.00 -1.70
C LEU A 387 -12.48 -11.15 -1.28
N GLU A 388 -11.93 -12.26 -0.77
CA GLU A 388 -12.66 -13.51 -0.56
C GLU A 388 -13.21 -13.67 0.86
N THR A 389 -12.69 -12.95 1.84
CA THR A 389 -12.98 -13.17 3.26
C THR A 389 -13.64 -11.95 3.90
N PHE A 390 -14.24 -12.16 5.08
CA PHE A 390 -14.66 -11.09 6.00
C PHE A 390 -13.63 -10.90 7.13
N ASP A 391 -12.38 -11.31 6.91
CA ASP A 391 -11.34 -11.20 7.93
C ASP A 391 -11.13 -9.75 8.33
N GLU A 392 -10.83 -9.55 9.61
CA GLU A 392 -10.69 -8.22 10.18
C GLU A 392 -9.24 -7.95 10.53
N TYR A 393 -8.84 -6.67 10.45
CA TYR A 393 -7.61 -6.18 11.06
C TYR A 393 -6.33 -6.91 10.64
N PHE A 394 -6.08 -7.04 9.33
CA PHE A 394 -4.85 -7.65 8.80
C PHE A 394 -4.02 -6.66 7.97
N ASP A 395 -2.76 -7.04 7.72
CA ASP A 395 -1.84 -6.25 6.89
C ASP A 395 -2.21 -6.33 5.41
N TYR A 396 -2.18 -5.19 4.73
CA TYR A 396 -2.31 -5.12 3.29
C TYR A 396 -0.95 -5.47 2.61
N PRO A 397 -0.93 -5.79 1.31
CA PRO A 397 0.25 -6.29 0.64
C PRO A 397 1.24 -5.16 0.37
N TRP A 398 2.20 -5.02 1.28
CA TRP A 398 3.35 -4.18 1.07
C TRP A 398 4.58 -4.75 1.76
N ARG A 399 5.71 -4.68 1.05
CA ARG A 399 7.00 -5.22 1.48
C ARG A 399 7.81 -4.26 2.37
N GLU A 400 7.39 -3.00 2.43
CA GLU A 400 8.12 -1.94 3.12
C GLU A 400 7.33 -1.37 4.30
N ARG A 401 8.03 -0.69 5.21
CA ARG A 401 7.43 0.01 6.36
C ARG A 401 6.83 1.34 5.90
N PHE A 402 5.57 1.61 6.24
CA PHE A 402 4.81 2.85 5.96
C PHE A 402 4.58 3.28 4.48
N PRO A 403 4.49 2.42 3.45
CA PRO A 403 4.35 2.92 2.08
C PRO A 403 3.04 3.69 1.87
N GLN A 404 1.94 3.17 2.41
CA GLN A 404 0.61 3.79 2.30
C GLN A 404 -0.04 3.91 3.67
N GLY A 405 0.75 4.24 4.70
CA GLY A 405 0.25 4.40 6.08
C GLY A 405 0.28 3.14 6.94
N GLU A 406 0.11 3.31 8.25
CA GLU A 406 0.16 2.24 9.27
C GLU A 406 -1.22 1.89 9.82
N TRP A 407 -2.10 1.51 8.91
CA TRP A 407 -3.41 0.98 9.26
C TRP A 407 -3.52 -0.48 8.85
N LYS A 408 -4.44 -1.17 9.50
CA LYS A 408 -4.91 -2.49 9.08
C LYS A 408 -6.12 -2.34 8.19
N ILE A 409 -6.38 -3.36 7.39
CA ILE A 409 -7.52 -3.43 6.49
C ILE A 409 -8.45 -4.59 6.87
N TYR A 410 -9.62 -4.60 6.24
CA TYR A 410 -10.70 -5.56 6.44
C TYR A 410 -11.10 -6.15 5.09
N GLY A 411 -11.45 -7.44 5.09
CA GLY A 411 -11.93 -8.14 3.91
C GLY A 411 -13.36 -7.75 3.54
N VAL A 412 -13.69 -7.89 2.26
CA VAL A 412 -14.98 -7.48 1.68
C VAL A 412 -15.90 -8.65 1.32
N GLY A 413 -15.44 -9.90 1.43
CA GLY A 413 -16.25 -11.11 1.25
C GLY A 413 -17.16 -11.06 0.02
N LEU A 414 -16.55 -11.00 -1.17
CA LEU A 414 -17.28 -10.88 -2.43
C LEU A 414 -17.96 -12.19 -2.84
N PRO A 415 -19.16 -12.13 -3.45
CA PRO A 415 -19.80 -13.30 -4.03
C PRO A 415 -18.98 -13.92 -5.16
N ASP A 416 -19.15 -15.22 -5.37
CA ASP A 416 -18.41 -16.01 -6.38
C ASP A 416 -18.54 -15.48 -7.81
N GLU A 417 -19.71 -14.97 -8.19
CA GLU A 417 -19.90 -14.33 -9.50
C GLU A 417 -19.02 -13.09 -9.66
N VAL A 418 -18.97 -12.25 -8.63
CA VAL A 418 -18.19 -11.01 -8.63
C VAL A 418 -16.69 -11.33 -8.66
N LEU A 419 -16.25 -12.33 -7.88
CA LEU A 419 -14.86 -12.79 -7.88
C LEU A 419 -14.41 -13.24 -9.27
N ARG A 420 -15.20 -14.08 -9.97
CA ARG A 420 -14.84 -14.54 -11.32
C ARG A 420 -14.68 -13.38 -12.31
N LYS A 421 -15.57 -12.39 -12.25
CA LYS A 421 -15.53 -11.20 -13.12
C LYS A 421 -14.29 -10.36 -12.88
N ILE A 422 -14.05 -9.99 -11.62
CA ILE A 422 -12.88 -9.17 -11.24
C ILE A 422 -11.58 -9.92 -11.50
N TYR A 423 -11.54 -11.22 -11.19
CA TYR A 423 -10.32 -12.01 -11.33
C TYR A 423 -9.96 -12.25 -12.79
N PHE A 424 -10.92 -12.49 -13.68
CA PHE A 424 -10.58 -12.95 -15.03
C PHE A 424 -11.51 -12.46 -16.13
N GLU A 425 -12.82 -12.66 -15.99
CA GLU A 425 -13.76 -12.55 -17.13
C GLU A 425 -13.78 -11.14 -17.72
N ASN A 426 -13.66 -10.09 -16.88
CA ASN A 426 -13.59 -8.71 -17.36
C ASN A 426 -12.32 -8.45 -18.17
N ALA A 427 -11.16 -8.88 -17.66
CA ALA A 427 -9.88 -8.71 -18.33
C ALA A 427 -9.85 -9.52 -19.64
N GLU A 428 -10.35 -10.75 -19.63
CA GLU A 428 -10.47 -11.56 -20.84
C GLU A 428 -11.37 -10.91 -21.89
N ARG A 429 -12.49 -10.29 -21.49
CA ARG A 429 -13.35 -9.55 -22.43
C ARG A 429 -12.63 -8.37 -23.08
N ILE A 430 -11.74 -7.68 -22.36
CA ILE A 430 -11.00 -6.52 -22.86
C ILE A 430 -9.83 -6.97 -23.75
N PHE A 431 -8.99 -7.87 -23.25
CA PHE A 431 -7.72 -8.25 -23.89
C PHE A 431 -7.84 -9.47 -24.81
N GLY A 432 -8.85 -10.32 -24.64
CA GLY A 432 -9.10 -11.52 -25.44
C GLY A 432 -9.66 -11.22 -26.84
N ARG A 433 -10.48 -10.17 -26.99
CA ARG A 433 -11.05 -9.74 -28.28
C ARG A 433 -9.99 -9.41 -29.35
N GLN A 434 -8.77 -9.06 -28.95
CA GLN A 434 -7.66 -8.82 -29.89
C GLN A 434 -7.19 -10.10 -30.59
N ALA A 435 -7.30 -11.27 -29.95
CA ALA A 435 -6.95 -12.55 -30.55
C ALA A 435 -7.92 -12.91 -31.67
N GLU A 436 -9.22 -12.68 -31.47
CA GLU A 436 -10.28 -12.98 -32.44
C GLU A 436 -10.21 -12.08 -33.68
N ARG A 437 -9.97 -10.76 -33.51
CA ARG A 437 -9.78 -9.82 -34.62
C ARG A 437 -8.58 -10.18 -35.51
N ARG A 438 -7.52 -10.75 -34.94
CA ARG A 438 -6.37 -11.26 -35.72
C ARG A 438 -6.73 -12.47 -36.57
N THR A 439 -7.45 -13.43 -36.01
CA THR A 439 -7.90 -14.62 -36.75
C THR A 439 -8.76 -14.22 -37.94
N ALA A 440 -9.67 -13.24 -37.76
CA ALA A 440 -10.53 -12.73 -38.82
C ALA A 440 -9.79 -11.89 -39.89
N ALA A 441 -8.67 -11.24 -39.55
CA ALA A 441 -7.87 -10.45 -40.51
C ALA A 441 -6.79 -11.29 -41.24
N SER A 442 -6.50 -12.49 -40.76
CA SER A 442 -5.58 -13.46 -41.39
C SER A 442 -6.27 -14.47 -42.31
N GLN A 443 -7.61 -14.44 -42.37
CA GLN A 443 -8.46 -15.15 -43.33
C GLN A 443 -8.87 -14.17 -44.43
#